data_AF-G2KMY1-F1
#
_entry.id   AF-G2KMY1-F1
#
_cell.length_a   1.000
_cell.length_b   1.000
_cell.length_c   1.000
_cell.angle_alpha   90.00
_cell.angle_beta   90.00
_cell.angle_gamma   90.00
#
_symmetry.space_group_name_H-M   'P 1'
#
loop_
_entity.id
_entity.type
_entity.pdbx_description
1 polymer ?
#
loop_
_entity_poly.entity_id
_entity_poly.type
_entity_poly.pdbx_seq_one_letter_code
_entity_poly.pdbx_strand_id
1 'polypeptide(L)' 'MTLDQHLTDTNTSNAEFARKISVTANAVGHYRSGRRIPVKPIMNRIIEATGGKVTADSFYAEVKV' A
#
# COMPACT_ATOMS: atom_id res chain seq x y z
N MET A 1 -1.59 -4.44 -10.19
CA MET A 1 -1.01 -3.13 -9.81
C MET A 1 -0.59 -3.21 -8.35
N THR A 2 0.69 -2.95 -8.06
CA THR A 2 1.21 -2.98 -6.68
C THR A 2 1.01 -1.62 -6.00
N LEU A 3 1.14 -1.58 -4.67
CA LEU A 3 1.12 -0.32 -3.93
C LEU A 3 2.28 0.60 -4.36
N ASP A 4 3.44 0.03 -4.66
CA ASP A 4 4.61 0.77 -5.10
C ASP A 4 4.37 1.47 -6.45
N GLN A 5 3.80 0.75 -7.42
CA GLN A 5 3.40 1.30 -8.72
C GLN A 5 2.38 2.44 -8.53
N HIS A 6 1.34 2.21 -7.72
CA HIS A 6 0.33 3.24 -7.49
C HIS A 6 0.91 4.55 -6.97
N LEU A 7 1.77 4.48 -5.95
CA LEU A 7 2.35 5.68 -5.35
C LEU A 7 3.35 6.38 -6.28
N THR A 8 4.02 5.61 -7.14
CA THR A 8 4.91 6.15 -8.17
C THR A 8 4.10 6.88 -9.26
N ASP A 9 3.04 6.25 -9.77
CA ASP A 9 2.17 6.81 -10.82
C ASP A 9 1.46 8.09 -10.36
N THR A 10 1.07 8.17 -9.08
CA THR A 10 0.40 9.35 -8.51
C THR A 10 1.37 10.35 -7.89
N ASN A 11 2.69 10.12 -7.99
CA ASN A 11 3.74 10.91 -7.35
C ASN A 11 3.45 11.18 -5.85
N THR A 12 2.87 10.20 -5.16
CA THR A 12 2.42 10.32 -3.77
C THR A 12 3.52 9.83 -2.83
N SER A 13 3.94 10.68 -1.91
CA SER A 13 4.97 10.31 -0.94
C SER A 13 4.45 9.31 0.10
N ASN A 14 5.36 8.51 0.69
CA ASN A 14 4.99 7.59 1.79
C ASN A 14 4.32 8.32 2.96
N ALA A 15 4.81 9.53 3.29
CA ALA A 15 4.26 10.32 4.39
C ALA A 15 2.83 10.80 4.10
N GLU A 16 2.59 11.25 2.86
CA GLU A 16 1.27 11.68 2.43
C GLU A 16 0.27 10.53 2.42
N PHE A 17 0.64 9.40 1.82
CA PHE A 17 -0.23 8.23 1.81
C PHE A 17 -0.48 7.68 3.21
N ALA A 18 0.54 7.68 4.08
CA ALA A 18 0.42 7.25 5.45
C ALA A 18 -0.60 8.08 6.24
N ARG A 19 -0.63 9.40 6.04
CA ARG A 19 -1.67 10.27 6.63
C ARG A 19 -3.06 9.86 6.15
N LYS A 20 -3.22 9.55 4.86
CA LYS A 20 -4.50 9.17 4.24
C LYS A 20 -5.09 7.88 4.84
N ILE A 21 -4.26 6.89 5.16
CA ILE A 21 -4.71 5.61 5.74
C ILE A 21 -4.48 5.51 7.26
N SER A 22 -4.06 6.61 7.89
CA SER A 22 -3.75 6.75 9.32
C SER A 22 -2.75 5.71 9.85
N VAL A 23 -1.59 5.62 9.20
CA VAL A 23 -0.44 4.81 9.64
C VAL A 23 0.85 5.64 9.61
N THR A 24 2.00 5.03 9.92
CA THR A 24 3.30 5.70 9.80
C THR A 24 3.87 5.57 8.38
N ALA A 25 4.70 6.53 7.95
CA ALA A 25 5.40 6.47 6.67
C ALA A 25 6.28 5.21 6.54
N ASN A 26 6.86 4.76 7.67
CA ASN A 26 7.62 3.52 7.74
C ASN A 26 6.73 2.30 7.44
N ALA A 27 5.51 2.24 7.99
CA ALA A 27 4.56 1.16 7.68
C ALA A 27 4.25 1.10 6.17
N VAL A 28 4.04 2.25 5.52
CA VAL A 28 3.86 2.31 4.07
C VAL A 28 5.08 1.77 3.32
N GLY A 29 6.30 2.09 3.78
CA GLY A 29 7.54 1.53 3.21
C GLY A 29 7.60 0.00 3.30
N HIS A 30 7.18 -0.59 4.43
CA HIS A 30 7.09 -2.06 4.57
C HIS A 30 6.04 -2.68 3.65
N TYR A 31 4.91 -1.99 3.44
CA TYR A 31 3.86 -2.44 2.53
C TYR A 31 4.31 -2.38 1.06
N ARG A 32 5.01 -1.30 0.66
CA ARG A 32 5.56 -1.15 -0.69
C ARG A 32 6.60 -2.21 -1.03
N SER A 33 7.45 -2.56 -0.07
CA SER A 33 8.54 -3.53 -0.26
C SER A 33 8.12 -4.98 -0.09
N GLY A 34 6.84 -5.26 0.19
CA GLY A 34 6.34 -6.62 0.47
C GLY A 34 6.82 -7.22 1.79
N ARG A 35 7.62 -6.50 2.60
CA ARG A 35 8.13 -6.96 3.91
C ARG A 35 7.02 -7.20 4.92
N ARG A 36 5.88 -6.53 4.75
CA ARG A 36 4.72 -6.67 5.62
C ARG A 36 3.44 -6.59 4.81
N ILE A 37 2.50 -7.48 5.14
CA ILE A 37 1.14 -7.42 4.62
C ILE A 37 0.26 -6.58 5.56
N PRO A 38 -0.52 -5.61 5.06
CA PRO A 38 -1.45 -4.84 5.89
C PRO A 38 -2.50 -5.72 6.57
N VAL A 39 -2.83 -5.41 7.82
CA VAL A 39 -3.97 -6.03 8.50
C VAL A 39 -5.29 -5.55 7.88
N LYS A 40 -6.37 -6.33 8.06
CA LYS A 40 -7.69 -6.08 7.41
C LYS A 40 -8.19 -4.62 7.49
N PRO A 41 -8.16 -3.92 8.65
CA PRO A 41 -8.60 -2.52 8.69
C PRO A 41 -7.75 -1.58 7.84
N ILE A 42 -6.42 -1.80 7.77
CA ILE A 42 -5.53 -1.00 6.95
C ILE A 42 -5.67 -1.36 5.48
N MET A 43 -5.86 -2.64 5.17
CA MET A 43 -6.15 -3.11 3.81
C MET A 43 -7.39 -2.41 3.24
N ASN A 44 -8.48 -2.33 4.00
CA ASN A 44 -9.68 -1.63 3.58
C ASN A 44 -9.42 -0.14 3.28
N ARG A 45 -8.66 0.54 4.15
CA ARG A 45 -8.27 1.94 3.93
C ARG A 45 -7.41 2.12 2.69
N ILE A 46 -6.53 1.17 2.39
CA ILE A 46 -5.71 1.19 1.16
C ILE A 46 -6.62 1.03 -0.07
N ILE A 47 -7.54 0.06 -0.04
CA ILE A 47 -8.51 -0.16 -1.13
C ILE A 47 -9.33 1.11 -1.37
N GLU A 48 -9.87 1.71 -0.31
CA GLU A 48 -10.62 2.97 -0.39
C GLU A 48 -9.75 4.12 -0.93
N ALA A 49 -8.55 4.30 -0.37
CA ALA A 49 -7.65 5.40 -0.74
C ALA A 49 -7.12 5.31 -2.18
N THR A 50 -7.06 4.09 -2.74
CA THR A 50 -6.59 3.83 -4.11
C THR A 50 -7.73 3.65 -5.11
N GLY A 51 -8.99 3.73 -4.68
CA GLY A 51 -10.16 3.48 -5.53
C GLY A 51 -10.22 2.05 -6.05
N GLY A 52 -9.78 1.08 -5.25
CA GLY A 52 -9.76 -0.34 -5.60
C GLY A 52 -8.64 -0.77 -6.55
N LYS A 53 -7.73 0.13 -6.93
CA LYS A 53 -6.59 -0.20 -7.80
C LYS A 53 -5.54 -1.07 -7.11
N VAL A 54 -5.42 -0.93 -5.78
CA VAL A 54 -4.57 -1.78 -4.94
C VAL A 54 -5.49 -2.61 -4.06
N THR A 55 -5.47 -3.93 -4.25
CA THR A 55 -6.29 -4.90 -3.50
C THR A 55 -5.40 -5.80 -2.64
N ALA A 56 -6.01 -6.73 -1.89
CA ALA A 56 -5.25 -7.71 -1.13
C ALA A 56 -4.28 -8.50 -2.02
N ASP A 57 -4.71 -8.89 -3.22
CA ASP A 57 -3.90 -9.64 -4.19
C ASP A 57 -2.59 -8.92 -4.55
N SER A 58 -2.61 -7.58 -4.56
CA SER A 58 -1.42 -6.75 -4.79
C SER A 58 -0.29 -6.99 -3.78
N PHE A 59 -0.60 -7.53 -2.59
CA PHE A 59 0.37 -7.81 -1.53
C PHE A 59 0.79 -9.29 -1.45
N TYR A 60 0.09 -10.19 -2.14
CA TYR A 60 0.39 -11.62 -2.17
C TYR A 60 1.02 -12.07 -3.50
N ALA A 61 0.86 -11.28 -4.58
CA ALA A 61 1.35 -11.62 -5.91
C ALA A 61 2.88 -11.49 -6.08
N GLU A 62 3.58 -10.79 -5.18
CA GLU A 62 5.06 -10.71 -5.20
C GLU A 62 5.70 -11.71 -4.23
N VAL A 63 5.46 -13.01 -4.42
CA VAL A 63 6.46 -14.01 -4.03
C VAL A 63 7.49 -14.05 -5.16
N LYS A 64 8.52 -13.20 -5.07
CA LYS A 64 9.71 -13.36 -5.90
C LYS A 64 10.43 -14.62 -5.41
N VAL A 65 10.24 -15.72 -6.15
CA VAL A 65 11.08 -16.92 -6.07
C VAL A 65 12.46 -16.58 -6.62
#